data_AF-A0A3R7E752-F1
#
_entry.id   AF-A0A3R7E752-F1
#
_cell.length_a   1.000
_cell.length_b   1.000
_cell.length_c   1.000
_cell.angle_alpha   90.00
_cell.angle_beta   90.00
_cell.angle_gamma   90.00
#
_symmetry.space_group_name_H-M   'P 1'
#
loop_
_entity.id
_entity.type
_entity.pdbx_description
1 polymer ?
#
loop_
_entity_poly.entity_id
_entity_poly.type
_entity_poly.pdbx_seq_one_letter_code
_entity_poly.pdbx_strand_id
1 'polypeptide(L)'
;MSQIGLYGLALMLGENPERLPFIKVERTYDLLSGVYETYKGTMDATVKAKNGILQLEIKDKYVDMIIPLIPEDIEGAVKRFYTIQSGGKLPVEFTVKDDKVELIYERYRLKKISGL
;
A
#
# COMPACT_ATOMS: atom_id res chain seq x y z
N MET A 1 -6.85 6.78 -18.19
CA MET A 1 -6.88 7.09 -19.64
C MET A 1 -5.89 8.19 -20.03
N SER A 2 -5.81 9.33 -19.31
CA SER A 2 -4.83 10.41 -19.62
C SER A 2 -3.35 10.06 -19.31
N GLN A 3 -3.09 9.20 -18.32
CA GLN A 3 -1.73 8.91 -17.83
C GLN A 3 -0.80 8.19 -18.83
N ILE A 4 -1.34 7.39 -19.75
CA ILE A 4 -0.56 6.72 -20.81
C ILE A 4 0.06 7.75 -21.77
N GLY A 5 -0.66 8.84 -22.07
CA GLY A 5 -0.14 9.93 -22.89
C GLY A 5 1.03 10.64 -22.24
N LEU A 6 0.95 10.91 -20.93
CA LEU A 6 2.05 11.51 -20.16
C LEU A 6 3.28 10.61 -20.10
N TYR A 7 3.07 9.30 -19.94
CA TYR A 7 4.16 8.32 -19.98
C TYR A 7 4.88 8.34 -21.33
N GLY A 8 4.13 8.30 -22.43
CA GLY A 8 4.67 8.38 -23.79
C GLY A 8 5.40 9.70 -24.05
N LEU A 9 4.85 10.82 -23.59
CA LEU A 9 5.48 12.13 -23.73
C LEU A 9 6.82 12.21 -22.99
N ALA A 10 6.90 11.67 -21.76
CA ALA A 10 8.16 11.63 -21.02
C ALA A 10 9.24 10.87 -21.81
N LEU A 11 8.90 9.70 -22.37
CA LEU A 11 9.80 8.94 -23.23
C LEU A 11 10.24 9.73 -24.47
N MET A 12 9.31 10.42 -25.14
CA MET A 12 9.62 11.24 -26.33
C MET A 12 10.54 12.42 -26.01
N LEU A 13 10.49 12.94 -24.78
CA LEU A 13 11.36 14.01 -24.29
C LEU A 13 12.71 13.48 -23.77
N GLY A 14 12.94 12.17 -23.77
CA GLY A 14 14.15 11.55 -23.21
C GLY A 14 14.17 11.56 -21.67
N GLU A 15 13.05 11.85 -21.03
CA GLU A 15 12.89 11.82 -19.58
C GLU A 15 12.61 10.39 -19.09
N ASN A 16 12.98 10.12 -17.83
CA ASN A 16 12.66 8.82 -17.22
C ASN A 16 11.21 8.83 -16.69
N PRO A 17 10.28 8.06 -17.29
CA PRO A 17 8.88 8.04 -16.87
C PRO A 17 8.67 7.43 -15.49
N GLU A 18 9.61 6.64 -14.96
CA GLU A 18 9.54 6.11 -13.59
C GLU A 18 9.65 7.23 -12.53
N ARG A 19 10.06 8.44 -12.92
CA ARG A 19 10.05 9.63 -12.05
C ARG A 19 8.67 10.28 -11.95
N LEU A 20 7.72 9.92 -12.81
CA LEU A 20 6.38 10.50 -12.79
C LEU A 20 5.67 10.12 -11.49
N PRO A 21 5.01 11.07 -10.80
CA PRO A 21 4.42 10.82 -9.48
C PRO A 21 3.42 9.64 -9.46
N PHE A 22 2.59 9.51 -10.50
CA PHE A 22 1.60 8.44 -10.57
C PHE A 22 2.24 7.05 -10.78
N ILE A 23 3.36 6.98 -11.51
CA ILE A 23 4.11 5.73 -11.65
C ILE A 23 4.75 5.35 -10.32
N LYS A 24 5.36 6.29 -9.60
CA LYS A 24 5.92 6.03 -8.26
C LYS A 24 4.87 5.48 -7.29
N VAL A 25 3.67 6.07 -7.28
CA VAL A 25 2.56 5.60 -6.46
C VAL A 25 2.14 4.19 -6.85
N GLU A 26 1.96 3.93 -8.15
CA GLU A 26 1.58 2.61 -8.67
C GLU A 26 2.62 1.53 -8.31
N ARG A 27 3.91 1.79 -8.55
CA ARG A 27 5.01 0.90 -8.15
C ARG A 27 5.03 0.64 -6.65
N THR A 28 4.77 1.67 -5.84
CA THR A 28 4.69 1.52 -4.39
C THR A 28 3.50 0.64 -4.01
N TYR A 29 2.34 0.84 -4.64
CA TYR A 29 1.15 0.06 -4.33
C TYR A 29 1.31 -1.40 -4.74
N ASP A 30 1.92 -1.68 -5.88
CA ASP A 30 2.25 -3.04 -6.32
C ASP A 30 3.18 -3.73 -5.31
N LEU A 31 4.23 -3.02 -4.88
CA LEU A 31 5.17 -3.52 -3.86
C LEU A 31 4.47 -3.85 -2.53
N LEU A 32 3.55 -3.00 -2.09
CA LEU A 32 2.84 -3.17 -0.81
C LEU A 32 1.67 -4.15 -0.89
N SER A 33 1.12 -4.41 -2.08
CA SER A 33 -0.03 -5.30 -2.26
C SER A 33 0.34 -6.78 -2.03
N GLY A 34 -0.50 -7.50 -1.29
CA GLY A 34 -0.31 -8.91 -0.98
C GLY A 34 -1.08 -9.37 0.25
N VAL A 35 -0.81 -10.60 0.69
CA VAL A 35 -1.40 -11.17 1.91
C VAL A 35 -0.43 -10.96 3.07
N TYR A 36 -0.98 -10.51 4.20
CA TYR A 36 -0.27 -10.18 5.42
C TYR A 36 -0.80 -10.99 6.59
N GLU A 37 0.08 -11.45 7.46
CA GLU A 37 -0.26 -12.28 8.61
C GLU A 37 0.36 -11.74 9.90
N THR A 38 -0.38 -11.80 11.01
CA THR A 38 0.15 -11.53 12.35
C THR A 38 1.05 -12.68 12.84
N TYR A 39 1.75 -12.48 13.97
CA TYR A 39 2.55 -13.55 14.55
C TYR A 39 1.70 -14.80 14.88
N LYS A 40 2.11 -15.95 14.34
CA LYS A 40 1.43 -17.26 14.44
C LYS A 40 0.05 -17.34 13.76
N GLY A 41 -0.24 -16.52 12.75
CA GLY A 41 -1.46 -16.70 11.96
C GLY A 41 -2.75 -16.47 12.72
N THR A 42 -2.73 -15.60 13.72
CA THR A 42 -3.95 -15.30 14.49
C THR A 42 -4.93 -14.41 13.73
N MET A 43 -4.46 -13.75 12.66
CA MET A 43 -5.23 -12.85 11.83
C MET A 43 -4.52 -12.65 10.48
N ASP A 44 -5.31 -12.78 9.41
CA ASP A 44 -4.90 -12.47 8.04
C ASP A 44 -5.51 -11.14 7.59
N ALA A 45 -4.75 -10.43 6.75
CA ALA A 45 -5.23 -9.26 6.05
C ALA A 45 -4.72 -9.25 4.61
N THR A 46 -5.50 -8.68 3.69
CA THR A 46 -5.12 -8.52 2.29
C THR A 46 -4.96 -7.04 1.99
N VAL A 47 -3.79 -6.65 1.50
CA VAL A 47 -3.54 -5.29 1.03
C VAL A 47 -3.66 -5.29 -0.49
N LYS A 48 -4.51 -4.43 -1.06
CA LYS A 48 -4.67 -4.34 -2.51
C LYS A 48 -4.92 -2.93 -3.01
N ALA A 49 -4.37 -2.62 -4.17
CA ALA A 49 -4.69 -1.40 -4.88
C ALA A 49 -6.04 -1.54 -5.60
N LYS A 50 -7.00 -0.66 -5.29
CA LYS A 50 -8.29 -0.61 -5.99
C LYS A 50 -8.71 0.84 -6.21
N ASN A 51 -9.06 1.17 -7.45
CA ASN A 51 -9.49 2.52 -7.83
C ASN A 51 -8.50 3.64 -7.44
N GLY A 52 -7.19 3.37 -7.52
CA GLY A 52 -6.15 4.34 -7.19
C GLY A 52 -5.91 4.56 -5.69
N ILE A 53 -6.49 3.72 -4.82
CA ILE A 53 -6.31 3.76 -3.37
C ILE A 53 -5.85 2.38 -2.89
N LEU A 54 -4.93 2.35 -1.93
CA LEU A 54 -4.53 1.12 -1.26
C LEU A 54 -5.56 0.76 -0.18
N GLN A 55 -6.02 -0.48 -0.15
CA GLN A 55 -7.05 -0.95 0.78
C GLN A 55 -6.47 -2.06 1.65
N LEU A 56 -6.68 -1.98 2.97
CA LEU A 56 -6.46 -3.08 3.90
C LEU A 56 -7.79 -3.79 4.13
N GLU A 57 -7.88 -5.03 3.68
CA GLU A 57 -9.04 -5.89 3.87
C GLU A 57 -8.76 -6.90 4.96
N ILE A 58 -9.57 -6.87 6.01
CA ILE A 58 -9.53 -7.83 7.11
C ILE A 58 -10.82 -8.63 7.02
N LYS A 59 -10.69 -9.92 6.70
CA LYS A 59 -11.80 -10.85 6.57
C LYS A 59 -11.64 -12.02 7.52
N ASP A 60 -12.60 -12.16 8.41
CA ASP A 60 -12.80 -13.34 9.25
C ASP A 60 -14.29 -13.67 9.30
N LYS A 61 -14.67 -14.82 9.88
CA LYS A 61 -16.04 -15.34 9.99
C LYS A 61 -17.07 -14.32 10.50
N TYR A 62 -16.62 -13.33 11.27
CA TYR A 62 -17.49 -12.34 11.92
C TYR A 62 -17.23 -10.90 11.47
N VAL A 63 -16.18 -10.65 10.67
CA VAL A 63 -15.66 -9.31 10.37
C VAL A 63 -15.30 -9.22 8.90
N ASP A 64 -15.87 -8.24 8.20
CA ASP A 64 -15.45 -7.86 6.85
C ASP A 64 -15.21 -6.35 6.86
N MET A 65 -13.94 -5.96 7.05
CA MET A 65 -13.53 -4.56 7.09
C MET A 65 -12.68 -4.23 5.88
N ILE A 66 -13.06 -3.17 5.16
CA ILE A 66 -12.27 -2.59 4.07
C ILE A 66 -11.84 -1.20 4.51
N ILE A 67 -10.55 -1.03 4.78
CA ILE A 67 -9.97 0.19 5.32
C ILE A 67 -9.19 0.91 4.22
N PRO A 68 -9.61 2.11 3.78
CA PRO A 68 -8.85 2.88 2.80
C PRO A 68 -7.59 3.46 3.46
N LEU A 69 -6.45 3.33 2.79
CA LEU A 69 -5.15 3.85 3.21
C LEU A 69 -4.79 5.03 2.32
N ILE A 70 -4.72 6.22 2.90
CA ILE A 70 -4.39 7.47 2.22
C ILE A 70 -2.89 7.72 2.36
N PRO A 71 -2.13 7.89 1.26
CA PRO A 71 -0.69 8.08 1.33
C PRO A 71 -0.35 9.46 1.93
N GLU A 72 0.65 9.48 2.82
CA GLU A 72 1.28 10.71 3.34
C GLU A 72 2.72 10.85 2.85
N ASP A 73 3.47 9.77 2.84
CA ASP A 73 4.83 9.73 2.32
C ASP A 73 5.16 8.33 1.79
N ILE A 74 5.54 8.25 0.52
CA ILE A 74 5.86 7.00 -0.16
C ILE A 74 7.35 6.89 -0.51
N GLU A 75 8.19 7.78 -0.02
CA GLU A 75 9.63 7.76 -0.27
C GLU A 75 10.37 6.95 0.82
N GLY A 76 11.60 6.52 0.54
CA GLY A 76 12.43 5.79 1.52
C GLY A 76 11.93 4.38 1.88
N ALA A 77 12.45 3.82 2.99
CA ALA A 77 12.14 2.46 3.43
C ALA A 77 10.81 2.34 4.19
N VAL A 78 10.36 3.43 4.81
CA VAL A 78 9.10 3.49 5.57
C VAL A 78 8.10 4.28 4.76
N LYS A 79 7.03 3.62 4.29
CA LYS A 79 5.92 4.22 3.59
C LYS A 79 4.82 4.54 4.60
N ARG A 80 4.43 5.80 4.70
CA ARG A 80 3.46 6.32 5.67
C ARG A 80 2.13 6.58 4.99
N PHE A 81 1.09 6.04 5.61
CA PHE A 81 -0.30 6.19 5.24
C PHE A 81 -1.10 6.56 6.48
N TYR A 82 -2.34 6.98 6.28
CA TYR A 82 -3.32 7.04 7.35
C TYR A 82 -4.67 6.54 6.88
N THR A 83 -5.52 6.19 7.83
CA THR A 83 -6.96 6.06 7.61
C THR A 83 -7.71 6.98 8.58
N ILE A 84 -9.01 7.15 8.37
CA ILE A 84 -9.87 7.88 9.30
C ILE A 84 -10.66 6.86 10.11
N GLN A 85 -10.46 6.86 11.42
CA GLN A 85 -11.16 5.99 12.35
C GLN A 85 -11.43 6.74 13.65
N SER A 86 -12.61 6.53 14.25
CA SER A 86 -13.02 7.18 15.50
C SER A 86 -12.90 8.72 15.48
N GLY A 87 -13.09 9.35 14.31
CA GLY A 87 -13.02 10.80 14.14
C GLY A 87 -11.61 11.38 14.04
N GLY A 88 -10.56 10.56 13.99
CA GLY A 88 -9.17 11.00 13.88
C GLY A 88 -8.40 10.31 12.76
N LYS A 89 -7.21 10.84 12.44
CA LYS A 89 -6.22 10.14 11.63
C LYS A 89 -5.61 9.01 12.45
N LEU A 90 -5.72 7.78 11.95
CA LEU A 90 -4.96 6.65 12.45
C LEU A 90 -3.77 6.40 11.50
N PRO A 91 -2.51 6.51 11.96
CA PRO A 91 -1.35 6.23 11.14
C PRO A 91 -1.26 4.73 10.81
N VAL A 92 -0.78 4.45 9.60
CA VAL A 92 -0.52 3.11 9.07
C VAL A 92 0.83 3.14 8.38
N GLU A 93 1.73 2.24 8.76
CA GLU A 93 3.10 2.26 8.23
C GLU A 93 3.46 0.93 7.58
N PHE A 94 4.11 1.01 6.42
CA PHE A 94 4.77 -0.12 5.80
C PHE A 94 6.28 0.06 5.87
N THR A 95 6.99 -0.92 6.42
CA THR A 95 8.46 -0.96 6.38
C THR A 95 8.90 -1.97 5.34
N VAL A 96 9.67 -1.51 4.35
CA VAL A 96 10.24 -2.33 3.28
C VAL A 96 11.74 -2.52 3.57
N LYS A 97 12.17 -3.77 3.75
CA LYS A 97 13.58 -4.12 3.96
C LYS A 97 13.89 -5.50 3.38
N ASP A 98 14.92 -5.58 2.53
CA ASP A 98 15.44 -6.84 1.96
C ASP A 98 14.30 -7.75 1.42
N ASP A 99 13.43 -7.18 0.57
CA ASP A 99 12.21 -7.80 -0.01
C ASP A 99 11.12 -8.23 0.97
N LYS A 100 11.28 -7.93 2.26
CA LYS A 100 10.25 -8.13 3.29
C LYS A 100 9.47 -6.84 3.47
N VAL A 101 8.16 -6.98 3.57
CA VAL A 101 7.27 -5.87 3.90
C VAL A 101 6.56 -6.19 5.21
N GLU A 102 6.66 -5.26 6.15
CA GLU A 102 5.92 -5.30 7.40
C GLU A 102 4.91 -4.16 7.44
N LEU A 103 3.71 -4.43 7.95
CA LEU A 103 2.63 -3.49 8.12
C LEU A 103 2.35 -3.29 9.60
N ILE A 104 2.31 -2.04 10.04
CA ILE A 104 1.81 -1.64 11.36
C ILE A 104 0.43 -1.01 11.18
N TYR A 105 -0.58 -1.63 11.78
CA TYR A 105 -1.96 -1.14 11.83
C TYR A 105 -2.50 -1.26 13.25
N GLU A 106 -2.87 -0.14 13.88
CA GLU A 106 -3.20 -0.06 15.31
C GLU A 106 -2.12 -0.71 16.19
N ARG A 107 -2.45 -1.82 16.86
CA ARG A 107 -1.56 -2.62 17.72
C ARG A 107 -0.98 -3.85 17.01
N TYR A 108 -1.35 -4.07 15.75
CA TYR A 108 -0.97 -5.24 14.99
C TYR A 108 0.28 -4.95 14.15
N ARG A 109 1.24 -5.87 14.24
CA ARG A 109 2.34 -6.00 13.30
C ARG A 109 2.05 -7.21 12.41
N LEU A 110 1.87 -6.96 11.13
CA LEU A 110 1.65 -7.99 10.13
C LEU A 110 2.84 -8.08 9.19
N LYS A 111 3.15 -9.27 8.71
CA LYS A 111 4.22 -9.51 7.74
C LYS A 111 3.61 -9.97 6.43
N LYS A 112 4.08 -9.42 5.32
CA LYS A 112 3.70 -9.90 3.99
C LYS A 112 4.22 -11.32 3.80
N ILE A 113 3.32 -12.26 3.53
CA ILE A 113 3.64 -13.68 3.33
C ILE A 113 3.55 -14.12 1.86
N SER A 114 2.75 -13.40 1.05
CA SER A 114 2.63 -13.66 -0.39
C SER A 114 2.23 -12.41 -1.16
N GLY A 115 2.39 -12.46 -2.50
CA GLY A 115 1.73 -11.52 -3.41
C GLY A 115 0.21 -11.73 -3.47
N LEU A 116 -0.46 -10.86 -4.24
CA LEU A 116 -1.85 -11.05 -4.67
C LEU A 116 -1.93 -12.02 -5.85
#